data_AF-A0A947IKR5-F1
#
_entry.id   AF-A0A947IKR5-F1
#
_cell.length_a   1.000
_cell.length_b   1.000
_cell.length_c   1.000
_cell.angle_alpha   90.00
_cell.angle_beta   90.00
_cell.angle_gamma   90.00
#
_symmetry.space_group_name_H-M   'P 1'
#
loop_
_entity.id
_entity.type
_entity.pdbx_description
1 polymer ?
#
loop_
_entity_poly.entity_id
_entity_poly.type
_entity_poly.pdbx_seq_one_letter_code
_entity_poly.pdbx_strand_id
1 'polypeptide(L)'
;LKIFQEIKQTFNVPVITDIHEVHQAGPVSEICDVIQLPAFLARQTDLVAAMAATDAVINIKKPQFLSPGQMKNIVEKFAECGNEKIMLCERGSNFGYDNLVVDMLGFRVMREASGGAPIIFDVTHALQCRDPMGAASGGRRNQVVELGRAGMALGIAGLFLEAHPDPDRAKCDGPSALPLSALAPFLEHMKAVDETVKSLPVLDIK
;
A
#
# COMPACT_ATOMS: atom_id res chain seq x y z
N LEU A 1 -9.09 10.03 14.53
CA LEU A 1 -8.02 10.93 15.01
C LEU A 1 -7.63 10.72 16.48
N LYS A 2 -8.53 10.88 17.47
CA LYS A 2 -8.19 10.66 18.90
C LYS A 2 -7.52 9.31 19.19
N ILE A 3 -8.03 8.22 18.58
CA ILE A 3 -7.44 6.87 18.70
C ILE A 3 -6.00 6.83 18.19
N PHE A 4 -5.71 7.46 17.04
CA PHE A 4 -4.33 7.52 16.51
C PHE A 4 -3.40 8.29 17.45
N GLN A 5 -3.88 9.41 18.00
CA GLN A 5 -3.10 10.19 18.97
C GLN A 5 -2.75 9.36 20.21
N GLU A 6 -3.70 8.60 20.74
CA GLU A 6 -3.48 7.70 21.88
C GLU A 6 -2.48 6.57 21.53
N ILE A 7 -2.61 5.94 20.36
CA ILE A 7 -1.67 4.91 19.89
C ILE A 7 -0.24 5.46 19.81
N LYS A 8 -0.06 6.64 19.21
CA LYS A 8 1.26 7.29 19.11
C LYS A 8 1.86 7.57 20.47
N GLN A 9 1.07 8.14 21.39
CA GLN A 9 1.53 8.48 22.74
C GLN A 9 1.88 7.24 23.56
N THR A 10 1.09 6.16 23.41
CA THR A 10 1.26 4.93 24.20
C THR A 10 2.44 4.08 23.71
N PHE A 11 2.57 3.92 22.39
CA PHE A 11 3.52 2.96 21.82
C PHE A 11 4.72 3.62 21.13
N ASN A 12 4.73 4.94 20.97
CA ASN A 12 5.77 5.70 20.28
C ASN A 12 6.06 5.15 18.86
N VAL A 13 5.00 4.84 18.11
CA VAL A 13 5.07 4.35 16.73
C VAL A 13 4.50 5.39 15.76
N PRO A 14 5.08 5.53 14.55
CA PRO A 14 4.45 6.33 13.50
C PRO A 14 3.16 5.64 13.02
N VAL A 15 2.20 6.42 12.55
CA VAL A 15 0.92 5.93 12.05
C VAL A 15 0.64 6.44 10.64
N ILE A 16 -0.02 5.59 9.87
CA ILE A 16 -0.52 5.87 8.53
C ILE A 16 -2.04 5.76 8.55
N THR A 17 -2.72 6.69 7.87
CA THR A 17 -4.16 6.58 7.58
C THR A 17 -4.43 7.14 6.20
N ASP A 18 -5.48 6.68 5.55
CA ASP A 18 -5.99 7.30 4.34
C ASP A 18 -6.96 8.45 4.61
N ILE A 19 -7.12 9.29 3.60
CA ILE A 19 -8.13 10.36 3.58
C ILE A 19 -8.97 10.25 2.31
N HIS A 20 -10.18 10.81 2.38
CA HIS A 20 -11.19 10.68 1.34
C HIS A 20 -11.65 12.04 0.80
N GLU A 21 -11.45 13.12 1.56
CA GLU A 21 -11.90 14.45 1.21
C GLU A 21 -10.85 15.52 1.52
N VAL A 22 -10.86 16.61 0.74
CA VAL A 22 -9.88 17.70 0.80
C VAL A 22 -9.73 18.28 2.22
N HIS A 23 -10.84 18.52 2.91
CA HIS A 23 -10.84 19.15 4.24
C HIS A 23 -10.22 18.26 5.33
N GLN A 24 -10.00 16.97 5.07
CA GLN A 24 -9.42 16.03 6.02
C GLN A 24 -7.89 16.14 6.07
N ALA A 25 -7.25 16.67 5.00
CA ALA A 25 -5.80 16.66 4.85
C ALA A 25 -5.08 17.33 6.03
N GLY A 26 -5.44 18.58 6.36
CA GLY A 26 -4.83 19.33 7.47
C GLY A 26 -5.00 18.66 8.84
N PRO A 27 -6.23 18.40 9.31
CA PRO A 27 -6.43 17.76 10.62
C PRO A 27 -5.79 16.38 10.76
N VAL A 28 -5.69 15.61 9.65
CA VAL A 28 -5.04 14.30 9.66
C VAL A 28 -3.52 14.44 9.72
N SER A 29 -2.93 15.41 9.00
CA SER A 29 -1.48 15.62 8.98
C SER A 29 -0.90 16.09 10.32
N GLU A 30 -1.71 16.73 11.17
CA GLU A 30 -1.31 17.11 12.53
C GLU A 30 -1.04 15.89 13.43
N ILE A 31 -1.60 14.73 13.10
CA ILE A 31 -1.55 13.53 13.95
C ILE A 31 -0.81 12.39 13.27
N CYS A 32 -1.08 12.13 11.98
CA CYS A 32 -0.55 10.98 11.25
C CYS A 32 0.74 11.35 10.50
N ASP A 33 1.73 10.47 10.56
CA ASP A 33 3.07 10.69 9.98
C ASP A 33 3.07 10.44 8.46
N VAL A 34 2.18 9.55 8.01
CA VAL A 34 1.97 9.23 6.60
C VAL A 34 0.48 9.37 6.27
N ILE A 35 0.17 10.04 5.17
CA ILE A 35 -1.20 10.14 4.65
C ILE A 35 -1.29 9.30 3.38
N GLN A 36 -2.28 8.41 3.33
CA GLN A 36 -2.50 7.54 2.18
C GLN A 36 -3.56 8.12 1.24
N LEU A 37 -3.23 8.19 -0.06
CA LEU A 37 -4.16 8.51 -1.13
C LEU A 37 -4.86 7.22 -1.58
N PRO A 38 -6.20 7.08 -1.41
CA PRO A 38 -6.91 5.86 -1.80
C PRO A 38 -6.83 5.56 -3.29
N ALA A 39 -6.80 4.28 -3.64
CA ALA A 39 -6.70 3.80 -5.01
C ALA A 39 -7.74 4.43 -5.96
N PHE A 40 -9.01 4.52 -5.57
CA PHE A 40 -10.04 5.11 -6.44
C PHE A 40 -9.96 6.63 -6.56
N LEU A 41 -9.25 7.30 -5.66
CA LEU A 41 -9.13 8.75 -5.61
C LEU A 41 -7.78 9.26 -6.14
N ALA A 42 -6.88 8.38 -6.59
CA ALA A 42 -5.51 8.75 -6.92
C ALA A 42 -5.36 9.72 -8.10
N ARG A 43 -6.44 9.98 -8.85
CA ARG A 43 -6.49 10.93 -9.97
C ARG A 43 -7.21 12.24 -9.66
N GLN A 44 -7.70 12.43 -8.42
CA GLN A 44 -8.46 13.62 -8.03
C GLN A 44 -7.52 14.79 -7.72
N THR A 45 -7.49 15.79 -8.59
CA THR A 45 -6.58 16.94 -8.51
C THR A 45 -6.62 17.66 -7.17
N ASP A 46 -7.83 18.01 -6.72
CA ASP A 46 -8.00 18.84 -5.54
C ASP A 46 -7.55 18.11 -4.27
N LEU A 47 -7.79 16.79 -4.21
CA LEU A 47 -7.32 15.95 -3.11
C LEU A 47 -5.80 15.85 -3.10
N VAL A 48 -5.17 15.65 -4.26
CA VAL A 48 -3.70 15.64 -4.40
C VAL A 48 -3.09 16.96 -3.93
N ALA A 49 -3.62 18.09 -4.40
CA ALA A 49 -3.13 19.42 -4.01
C ALA A 49 -3.29 19.67 -2.51
N ALA A 50 -4.43 19.28 -1.93
CA ALA A 50 -4.68 19.41 -0.49
C ALA A 50 -3.72 18.55 0.34
N MET A 51 -3.46 17.32 -0.08
CA MET A 51 -2.49 16.43 0.57
C MET A 51 -1.07 16.96 0.46
N ALA A 52 -0.66 17.45 -0.72
CA ALA A 52 0.67 18.02 -0.94
C ALA A 52 0.95 19.20 0.00
N ALA A 53 -0.06 20.04 0.25
CA ALA A 53 0.04 21.21 1.13
C ALA A 53 0.27 20.88 2.62
N THR A 54 0.13 19.63 3.05
CA THR A 54 0.27 19.21 4.46
C THR A 54 1.70 18.96 4.93
N ASP A 55 2.67 18.99 4.02
CA ASP A 55 4.06 18.57 4.24
C ASP A 55 4.20 17.13 4.82
N ALA A 56 3.13 16.32 4.82
CA ALA A 56 3.18 14.93 5.27
C ALA A 56 3.87 14.03 4.21
N VAL A 57 4.35 12.87 4.66
CA VAL A 57 4.76 11.81 3.74
C VAL A 57 3.51 11.19 3.12
N ILE A 58 3.50 10.99 1.81
CA ILE A 58 2.33 10.50 1.08
C ILE A 58 2.53 9.06 0.61
N ASN A 59 1.63 8.16 0.98
CA ASN A 59 1.56 6.81 0.42
C ASN A 59 0.49 6.76 -0.68
N ILE A 60 0.88 6.53 -1.92
CA ILE A 60 -0.06 6.50 -3.06
C ILE A 60 -0.44 5.05 -3.37
N LYS A 61 -1.67 4.63 -3.05
CA LYS A 61 -2.18 3.33 -3.50
C LYS A 61 -2.37 3.36 -5.02
N LYS A 62 -1.65 2.51 -5.76
CA LYS A 62 -1.83 2.38 -7.21
C LYS A 62 -3.27 1.93 -7.49
N PRO A 63 -4.03 2.66 -8.32
CA PRO A 63 -5.35 2.21 -8.75
C PRO A 63 -5.28 0.90 -9.52
N GLN A 64 -6.28 0.04 -9.34
CA GLN A 64 -6.38 -1.26 -10.03
C GLN A 64 -6.53 -1.11 -11.55
N PHE A 65 -6.92 0.08 -12.01
CA PHE A 65 -7.09 0.45 -13.41
C PHE A 65 -5.89 1.22 -14.01
N LEU A 66 -4.85 1.51 -13.22
CA LEU A 66 -3.64 2.18 -13.72
C LEU A 66 -2.51 1.19 -13.95
N SER A 67 -1.79 1.41 -15.05
CA SER A 67 -0.52 0.73 -15.30
C SER A 67 0.59 1.30 -14.39
N PRO A 68 1.60 0.50 -14.05
CA PRO A 68 2.77 0.93 -13.28
C PRO A 68 3.40 2.25 -13.78
N GLY A 69 3.62 2.39 -15.10
CA GLY A 69 4.27 3.57 -15.67
C GLY A 69 3.43 4.86 -15.55
N GLN A 70 2.11 4.76 -15.42
CA GLN A 70 1.23 5.93 -15.26
C GLN A 70 1.31 6.54 -13.86
N MET A 71 1.94 5.86 -12.89
CA MET A 71 2.16 6.41 -11.56
C MET A 71 3.03 7.68 -11.59
N LYS A 72 3.90 7.82 -12.60
CA LYS A 72 4.69 9.02 -12.87
C LYS A 72 3.85 10.31 -12.83
N ASN A 73 2.68 10.29 -13.47
CA ASN A 73 1.83 11.48 -13.56
C ASN A 73 1.28 11.92 -12.18
N ILE A 74 1.09 10.98 -11.26
CA ILE A 74 0.62 11.30 -9.90
C ILE A 74 1.79 11.85 -9.08
N VAL A 75 2.99 11.26 -9.23
CA VAL A 75 4.24 11.74 -8.63
C VAL A 75 4.55 13.18 -9.05
N GLU A 76 4.56 13.44 -10.36
CA GLU A 76 4.82 14.77 -10.91
C GLU A 76 3.83 15.80 -10.37
N LYS A 77 2.56 15.42 -10.22
CA LYS A 77 1.54 16.31 -9.68
C LYS A 77 1.75 16.66 -8.20
N PHE A 78 2.19 15.71 -7.39
CA PHE A 78 2.59 15.99 -6.01
C PHE A 78 3.79 16.96 -5.97
N ALA A 79 4.78 16.74 -6.84
CA ALA A 79 5.95 17.62 -6.96
C ALA A 79 5.57 19.04 -7.44
N GLU A 80 4.68 19.17 -8.43
CA GLU A 80 4.12 20.45 -8.89
C GLU A 80 3.40 21.21 -7.77
N CYS A 81 2.76 20.48 -6.84
CA CYS A 81 2.12 21.03 -5.65
C CYS A 81 3.08 21.20 -4.46
N GLY A 82 4.38 20.97 -4.65
CA GLY A 82 5.44 21.25 -3.67
C GLY A 82 5.74 20.15 -2.66
N ASN A 83 5.30 18.90 -2.89
CA ASN A 83 5.60 17.77 -2.01
C ASN A 83 6.22 16.59 -2.77
N GLU A 84 7.49 16.30 -2.48
CA GLU A 84 8.23 15.18 -3.09
C GLU A 84 8.36 13.97 -2.15
N LYS A 85 7.80 14.03 -0.93
CA LYS A 85 7.89 12.97 0.08
C LYS A 85 6.86 11.88 -0.19
N ILE A 86 7.06 11.13 -1.26
CA ILE A 86 6.10 10.16 -1.75
C ILE A 86 6.61 8.71 -1.66
N MET A 87 5.68 7.77 -1.49
CA MET A 87 5.88 6.33 -1.65
C MET A 87 4.77 5.79 -2.55
N LEU A 88 5.05 4.72 -3.30
CA LEU A 88 4.08 4.09 -4.19
C LEU A 88 3.71 2.70 -3.69
N CYS A 89 2.42 2.38 -3.62
CA CYS A 89 1.93 1.15 -3.03
C CYS A 89 1.15 0.29 -4.04
N GLU A 90 1.72 -0.85 -4.44
CA GLU A 90 1.08 -1.86 -5.29
C GLU A 90 -0.02 -2.60 -4.50
N ARG A 91 -1.18 -2.82 -5.13
CA ARG A 91 -2.35 -3.48 -4.52
C ARG A 91 -3.13 -4.36 -5.50
N GLY A 92 -2.51 -4.75 -6.61
CA GLY A 92 -3.10 -5.50 -7.70
C GLY A 92 -3.69 -4.61 -8.81
N SER A 93 -3.84 -5.23 -9.98
CA SER A 93 -4.49 -4.68 -11.18
C SER A 93 -5.70 -5.53 -11.54
N ASN A 94 -6.74 -4.92 -12.10
CA ASN A 94 -7.94 -5.64 -12.53
C ASN A 94 -7.58 -6.72 -13.56
N PHE A 95 -8.06 -7.95 -13.33
CA PHE A 95 -7.83 -9.08 -14.22
C PHE A 95 -9.16 -9.75 -14.58
N GLY A 96 -9.77 -9.27 -15.65
CA GLY A 96 -11.17 -9.57 -15.94
C GLY A 96 -12.10 -8.92 -14.92
N TYR A 97 -13.30 -9.50 -14.76
CA TYR A 97 -14.24 -9.05 -13.75
C TYR A 97 -13.87 -9.61 -12.37
N ASP A 98 -14.13 -8.81 -11.33
CA ASP A 98 -14.19 -9.27 -9.94
C ASP A 98 -12.91 -9.87 -9.36
N ASN A 99 -11.77 -9.71 -10.04
CA ASN A 99 -10.50 -10.32 -9.66
C ASN A 99 -9.30 -9.38 -9.89
N LEU A 100 -8.22 -9.69 -9.16
CA LEU A 100 -6.96 -8.98 -9.22
C LEU A 100 -5.79 -9.91 -9.48
N VAL A 101 -4.81 -9.39 -10.24
CA VAL A 101 -3.49 -9.97 -10.43
C VAL A 101 -2.42 -8.96 -10.04
N VAL A 102 -1.31 -9.42 -9.47
CA VAL A 102 -0.13 -8.60 -9.22
C VAL A 102 0.89 -8.89 -10.30
N ASP A 103 1.21 -7.86 -11.09
CA ASP A 103 2.32 -7.92 -12.03
C ASP A 103 3.63 -7.59 -11.29
N MET A 104 4.43 -8.62 -11.02
CA MET A 104 5.71 -8.48 -10.31
C MET A 104 6.73 -7.63 -11.09
N LEU A 105 6.59 -7.49 -12.41
CA LEU A 105 7.46 -6.61 -13.21
C LEU A 105 7.13 -5.13 -12.96
N GLY A 106 5.89 -4.84 -12.58
CA GLY A 106 5.39 -3.48 -12.34
C GLY A 106 6.13 -2.73 -11.23
N PHE A 107 6.71 -3.42 -10.25
CA PHE A 107 7.47 -2.81 -9.17
C PHE A 107 8.67 -2.01 -9.67
N ARG A 108 9.47 -2.59 -10.58
CA ARG A 108 10.63 -1.90 -11.17
C ARG A 108 10.18 -0.75 -12.06
N VAL A 109 9.14 -0.96 -12.86
CA VAL A 109 8.57 0.08 -13.73
C VAL A 109 8.10 1.29 -12.92
N MET A 110 7.40 1.08 -11.80
CA MET A 110 6.99 2.18 -10.90
C MET A 110 8.19 2.91 -10.31
N ARG A 111 9.22 2.17 -9.86
CA ARG A 111 10.44 2.78 -9.29
C ARG A 111 11.14 3.67 -10.30
N GLU A 112 11.36 3.20 -11.52
CA GLU A 112 12.03 3.96 -12.57
C GLU A 112 11.20 5.17 -13.01
N ALA A 113 9.89 4.98 -13.22
CA ALA A 113 8.99 6.04 -13.67
C ALA A 113 8.81 7.18 -12.64
N SER A 114 9.07 6.91 -11.35
CA SER A 114 8.96 7.87 -10.25
C SER A 114 10.29 8.48 -9.80
N GLY A 115 11.39 8.23 -10.52
CA GLY A 115 12.70 8.74 -10.13
C GLY A 115 13.28 8.07 -8.89
N GLY A 116 12.86 6.84 -8.57
CA GLY A 116 13.38 6.05 -7.46
C GLY A 116 12.54 6.11 -6.17
N ALA A 117 11.26 6.50 -6.24
CA ALA A 117 10.41 6.52 -5.06
C ALA A 117 10.34 5.14 -4.37
N PRO A 118 10.23 5.09 -3.03
CA PRO A 118 10.04 3.84 -2.29
C PRO A 118 8.79 3.10 -2.78
N ILE A 119 8.96 1.81 -3.08
CA ILE A 119 7.86 0.94 -3.51
C ILE A 119 7.44 0.04 -2.35
N ILE A 120 6.15 0.08 -2.04
CA ILE A 120 5.48 -0.70 -1.00
C ILE A 120 4.58 -1.74 -1.67
N PHE A 121 4.44 -2.91 -1.07
CA PHE A 121 3.48 -3.92 -1.50
C PHE A 121 2.36 -4.11 -0.47
N ASP A 122 1.13 -3.79 -0.85
CA ASP A 122 -0.08 -4.13 -0.10
C ASP A 122 -0.56 -5.53 -0.46
N VAL A 123 -0.03 -6.50 0.29
CA VAL A 123 -0.35 -7.91 0.10
C VAL A 123 -1.79 -8.22 0.49
N THR A 124 -2.39 -7.48 1.43
CA THR A 124 -3.77 -7.70 1.87
C THR A 124 -4.74 -7.36 0.75
N HIS A 125 -4.71 -6.14 0.22
CA HIS A 125 -5.68 -5.72 -0.78
C HIS A 125 -5.43 -6.32 -2.16
N ALA A 126 -4.21 -6.77 -2.45
CA ALA A 126 -3.89 -7.55 -3.64
C ALA A 126 -4.62 -8.90 -3.69
N LEU A 127 -5.01 -9.44 -2.52
CA LEU A 127 -5.73 -10.72 -2.42
C LEU A 127 -7.24 -10.59 -2.60
N GLN A 128 -7.77 -9.36 -2.67
CA GLN A 128 -9.19 -9.15 -2.93
C GLN A 128 -9.62 -9.81 -4.23
N CYS A 129 -10.80 -10.39 -4.19
CA CYS A 129 -11.61 -10.88 -5.29
C CYS A 129 -13.06 -10.82 -4.82
N ARG A 130 -14.05 -10.99 -5.71
CA ARG A 130 -15.46 -11.00 -5.28
C ARG A 130 -16.27 -12.03 -6.06
N ASP A 131 -17.33 -12.49 -5.41
CA ASP A 131 -18.43 -13.16 -6.10
C ASP A 131 -19.22 -12.08 -6.87
N PRO A 132 -19.54 -12.28 -8.17
CA PRO A 132 -20.32 -11.32 -8.95
C PRO A 132 -21.68 -10.94 -8.32
N MET A 133 -22.25 -11.83 -7.50
CA MET A 133 -23.52 -11.61 -6.78
C MET A 133 -23.31 -11.30 -5.29
N GLY A 134 -22.06 -11.17 -4.84
CA GLY A 134 -21.71 -10.91 -3.45
C GLY A 134 -21.95 -9.45 -3.04
N ALA A 135 -22.46 -9.25 -1.82
CA ALA A 135 -22.70 -7.92 -1.24
C ALA A 135 -21.42 -7.25 -0.69
N ALA A 136 -20.31 -7.99 -0.56
CA ALA A 136 -19.05 -7.52 -0.01
C ALA A 136 -17.86 -8.14 -0.75
N SER A 137 -16.66 -7.55 -0.60
CA SER A 137 -15.44 -8.14 -1.15
C SER A 137 -15.15 -9.49 -0.49
N GLY A 138 -14.81 -10.48 -1.32
CA GLY A 138 -14.11 -11.67 -0.88
C GLY A 138 -12.60 -11.43 -0.77
N GLY A 139 -11.85 -12.52 -0.64
CA GLY A 139 -10.41 -12.46 -0.43
C GLY A 139 -9.77 -13.84 -0.37
N ARG A 140 -8.44 -13.85 -0.42
CA ARG A 140 -7.59 -15.05 -0.50
C ARG A 140 -6.53 -15.07 0.60
N ARG A 141 -6.90 -14.73 1.85
CA ARG A 141 -5.94 -14.65 2.97
C ARG A 141 -5.07 -15.90 3.17
N ASN A 142 -5.55 -17.07 2.76
CA ASN A 142 -4.80 -18.33 2.81
C ASN A 142 -3.57 -18.36 1.89
N GLN A 143 -3.45 -17.42 0.94
CA GLN A 143 -2.32 -17.28 0.01
C GLN A 143 -1.40 -16.07 0.33
N VAL A 144 -1.58 -15.43 1.50
CA VAL A 144 -0.87 -14.20 1.86
C VAL A 144 0.63 -14.41 2.03
N VAL A 145 1.05 -15.59 2.48
CA VAL A 145 2.47 -15.92 2.67
C VAL A 145 3.16 -16.05 1.32
N GLU A 146 2.54 -16.77 0.38
CA GLU A 146 3.05 -17.01 -0.97
C GLU A 146 3.18 -15.69 -1.73
N LEU A 147 2.12 -14.88 -1.73
CA LEU A 147 2.13 -13.60 -2.43
C LEU A 147 3.09 -12.60 -1.76
N GLY A 148 3.12 -12.55 -0.43
CA GLY A 148 4.04 -11.71 0.34
C GLY A 148 5.49 -12.02 0.02
N ARG A 149 5.88 -13.31 0.03
CA ARG A 149 7.24 -13.75 -0.34
C ARG A 149 7.61 -13.35 -1.77
N ALA A 150 6.68 -13.51 -2.71
CA ALA A 150 6.92 -13.14 -4.10
C ALA A 150 7.22 -11.64 -4.27
N GLY A 151 6.46 -10.77 -3.59
CA GLY A 151 6.70 -9.33 -3.61
C GLY A 151 8.01 -8.94 -2.89
N MET A 152 8.26 -9.50 -1.71
CA MET A 152 9.48 -9.22 -0.94
C MET A 152 10.75 -9.65 -1.68
N ALA A 153 10.70 -10.72 -2.47
CA ALA A 153 11.85 -11.21 -3.24
C ALA A 153 12.35 -10.21 -4.31
N LEU A 154 11.58 -9.17 -4.64
CA LEU A 154 11.97 -8.13 -5.59
C LEU A 154 12.85 -7.04 -4.96
N GLY A 155 13.10 -7.07 -3.64
CA GLY A 155 13.87 -6.03 -2.95
C GLY A 155 13.12 -4.70 -2.93
N ILE A 156 11.89 -4.71 -2.39
CA ILE A 156 11.04 -3.52 -2.22
C ILE A 156 11.35 -2.78 -0.91
N ALA A 157 10.81 -1.57 -0.77
CA ALA A 157 11.07 -0.70 0.38
C ALA A 157 10.24 -1.09 1.61
N GLY A 158 9.06 -1.68 1.42
CA GLY A 158 8.22 -2.11 2.53
C GLY A 158 7.02 -2.96 2.13
N LEU A 159 6.37 -3.51 3.14
CA LEU A 159 5.17 -4.32 3.04
C LEU A 159 4.04 -3.61 3.79
N PHE A 160 2.87 -3.52 3.16
CA PHE A 160 1.62 -3.09 3.79
C PHE A 160 0.77 -4.34 4.06
N LEU A 161 0.26 -4.46 5.28
CA LEU A 161 -0.44 -5.65 5.77
C LEU A 161 -1.52 -5.24 6.78
N GLU A 162 -2.69 -5.85 6.68
CA GLU A 162 -3.74 -5.78 7.70
C GLU A 162 -3.96 -7.15 8.34
N ALA A 163 -4.26 -7.15 9.63
CA ALA A 163 -4.49 -8.33 10.42
C ALA A 163 -5.69 -8.14 11.37
N HIS A 164 -6.32 -9.25 11.75
CA HIS A 164 -7.40 -9.25 12.73
C HIS A 164 -7.31 -10.49 13.63
N PRO A 165 -7.66 -10.41 14.93
CA PRO A 165 -7.64 -11.58 15.82
C PRO A 165 -8.55 -12.72 15.32
N ASP A 166 -9.68 -12.36 14.71
CA ASP A 166 -10.64 -13.28 14.10
C ASP A 166 -11.10 -12.71 12.75
N PRO A 167 -10.38 -12.97 11.64
CA PRO A 167 -10.67 -12.35 10.35
C PRO A 167 -12.12 -12.53 9.86
N ASP A 168 -12.80 -13.62 10.23
CA ASP A 168 -14.19 -13.86 9.82
C ASP A 168 -15.19 -12.93 10.53
N ARG A 169 -14.76 -12.27 11.62
CA ARG A 169 -15.53 -11.24 12.34
C ARG A 169 -15.07 -9.81 12.08
N ALA A 170 -14.08 -9.62 11.20
CA ALA A 170 -13.67 -8.28 10.79
C ALA A 170 -14.83 -7.57 10.05
N LYS A 171 -15.02 -6.28 10.32
CA LYS A 171 -16.13 -5.50 9.72
C LYS A 171 -15.89 -5.11 8.27
N CYS A 172 -14.65 -5.17 7.81
CA CYS A 172 -14.23 -4.92 6.44
C CYS A 172 -13.02 -5.82 6.14
N ASP A 173 -12.92 -6.31 4.89
CA ASP A 173 -11.77 -7.03 4.34
C ASP A 173 -11.24 -8.25 5.13
N GLY A 174 -12.05 -8.79 6.04
CA GLY A 174 -11.78 -10.04 6.76
C GLY A 174 -11.34 -11.24 5.89
N PRO A 175 -11.92 -11.44 4.70
CA PRO A 175 -11.48 -12.49 3.77
C PRO A 175 -10.02 -12.37 3.29
N SER A 176 -9.40 -11.19 3.41
CA SER A 176 -8.00 -10.93 3.03
C SER A 176 -7.07 -10.67 4.22
N ALA A 177 -7.62 -10.41 5.42
CA ALA A 177 -6.85 -10.09 6.61
C ALA A 177 -6.08 -11.30 7.16
N LEU A 178 -4.83 -11.08 7.59
CA LEU A 178 -4.02 -12.10 8.26
C LEU A 178 -4.60 -12.39 9.66
N PRO A 179 -4.73 -13.66 10.09
CA PRO A 179 -4.97 -13.97 11.50
C PRO A 179 -3.84 -13.39 12.38
N LEU A 180 -4.18 -12.55 13.35
CA LEU A 180 -3.17 -11.81 14.12
C LEU A 180 -2.16 -12.72 14.85
N SER A 181 -2.58 -13.91 15.27
CA SER A 181 -1.71 -14.90 15.91
C SER A 181 -0.59 -15.41 14.98
N ALA A 182 -0.75 -15.27 13.66
CA ALA A 182 0.24 -15.66 12.66
C ALA A 182 1.22 -14.51 12.30
N LEU A 183 1.08 -13.32 12.88
CA LEU A 183 1.86 -12.14 12.48
C LEU A 183 3.38 -12.34 12.68
N ALA A 184 3.81 -12.82 13.84
CA ALA A 184 5.23 -13.02 14.13
C ALA A 184 5.91 -13.98 13.14
N PRO A 185 5.44 -15.24 12.95
CA PRO A 185 6.07 -16.14 11.98
C PRO A 185 5.94 -15.66 10.53
N PHE A 186 4.86 -14.93 10.19
CA PHE A 186 4.74 -14.27 8.89
C PHE A 186 5.87 -13.26 8.67
N LEU A 187 6.12 -12.36 9.63
CA LEU A 187 7.16 -11.34 9.53
C LEU A 187 8.57 -11.94 9.54
N GLU A 188 8.81 -13.02 10.28
CA GLU A 188 10.08 -13.76 10.24
C GLU A 188 10.39 -14.28 8.83
N HIS A 189 9.39 -14.83 8.14
CA HIS A 189 9.52 -15.23 6.74
C HIS A 189 9.83 -14.04 5.82
N MET A 190 9.10 -12.93 5.96
CA MET A 190 9.33 -11.75 5.13
C MET A 190 10.72 -11.18 5.36
N LYS A 191 11.17 -11.10 6.62
CA LYS A 191 12.50 -10.63 6.99
C LYS A 191 13.61 -11.49 6.39
N ALA A 192 13.49 -12.82 6.48
CA ALA A 192 14.51 -13.72 5.93
C ALA A 192 14.65 -13.59 4.40
N VAL A 193 13.52 -13.48 3.68
CA VAL A 193 13.54 -13.21 2.23
C VAL A 193 14.17 -11.85 1.96
N ASP A 194 13.76 -10.82 2.69
CA ASP A 194 14.23 -9.45 2.52
C ASP A 194 15.76 -9.32 2.70
N GLU A 195 16.29 -9.84 3.79
CA GLU A 195 17.73 -9.83 4.08
C GLU A 195 18.52 -10.58 3.01
N THR A 196 18.00 -11.71 2.56
CA THR A 196 18.64 -12.49 1.49
C THR A 196 18.73 -11.66 0.22
N VAL A 197 17.60 -11.15 -0.30
CA VAL A 197 17.59 -10.47 -1.60
C VAL A 197 18.29 -9.11 -1.56
N LYS A 198 18.24 -8.39 -0.43
CA LYS A 198 18.98 -7.14 -0.25
C LYS A 198 20.49 -7.33 -0.09
N SER A 199 20.96 -8.55 0.23
CA SER A 199 22.39 -8.88 0.26
C SER A 199 22.98 -9.26 -1.10
N LEU A 200 22.12 -9.59 -2.08
CA LEU A 200 22.58 -9.98 -3.41
C LEU A 200 23.06 -8.75 -4.20
N PRO A 201 24.14 -8.87 -4.99
CA PRO A 201 24.57 -7.80 -5.87
C PRO A 201 23.52 -7.54 -6.97
N VAL A 202 23.39 -6.28 -7.38
CA VAL A 202 22.55 -5.92 -8.52
C VAL A 202 23.16 -6.53 -9.79
N LEU A 203 22.37 -7.30 -10.52
CA LEU A 203 22.73 -7.81 -11.84
C LEU A 203 22.16 -6.85 -12.90
N ASP A 204 23.04 -6.22 -13.66
CA ASP A 204 22.66 -5.43 -14.83
C ASP A 204 22.49 -6.35 -16.05
N ILE A 205 21.24 -6.53 -16.49
CA ILE A 205 20.87 -7.35 -17.65
C ILE A 205 20.39 -6.38 -18.73
N LYS A 206 21.17 -6.31 -19.83
CA LYS A 206 20.90 -5.45 -20.99
C LYS A 206 20.12 -6.19 -22.08
#